data_AF-A0A6I1I8Y1-F1
#
_entry.id   AF-A0A6I1I8Y1-F1
#
_cell.length_a   1.000
_cell.length_b   1.000
_cell.length_c   1.000
_cell.angle_alpha   90.00
_cell.angle_beta   90.00
_cell.angle_gamma   90.00
#
_symmetry.space_group_name_H-M   'P 1'
#
loop_
_entity.id
_entity.type
_entity.pdbx_description
1 polymer ?
#
loop_
_entity_poly.entity_id
_entity_poly.type
_entity_poly.pdbx_seq_one_letter_code
_entity_poly.pdbx_strand_id
1 'polypeptide(L)' 'MTPLKLAVLPALFALAVCQTTTAGTVSSASFQATLVIHEVCTVSTQRAPAQVHCRHNTPYQLHQQAAPSGGGLITVTF' A
#
# COMPACT_ATOMS: atom_id res chain seq x y z
N MET A 1 50.83 57.24 18.36
CA MET A 1 50.96 56.16 17.36
C MET A 1 49.98 55.05 17.70
N THR A 2 48.79 55.11 17.09
CA THR A 2 47.86 53.99 16.91
C THR A 2 47.13 54.28 15.60
N PRO A 3 47.12 53.31 14.67
CA PRO A 3 45.82 52.83 14.24
C PRO A 3 45.88 51.34 13.90
N LEU A 4 45.68 50.48 14.90
CA LEU A 4 45.43 49.05 14.69
C LEU A 4 43.95 48.76 14.96
N LYS A 5 43.06 49.44 14.24
CA LYS A 5 41.61 49.29 14.41
C LYS A 5 40.92 49.68 13.12
N LEU A 6 40.90 48.79 12.12
CA LEU A 6 39.99 48.85 10.96
C LEU A 6 40.05 47.64 10.00
N ALA A 7 40.89 46.63 10.23
CA ALA A 7 40.99 45.47 9.33
C ALA A 7 39.98 44.32 9.63
N VAL A 8 39.04 44.51 10.56
CA VAL A 8 38.12 43.42 10.99
C VAL A 8 36.74 43.50 10.33
N LEU A 9 36.37 44.62 9.71
CA LEU A 9 35.03 44.77 9.11
C LEU A 9 34.84 44.12 7.72
N PRO A 10 35.82 44.04 6.79
CA PRO A 10 35.54 43.46 5.46
C PRO A 10 35.41 41.94 5.51
N ALA A 11 36.10 41.28 6.45
CA ALA A 11 36.09 39.82 6.58
C ALA A 11 34.76 39.27 7.13
N LEU A 12 34.03 40.07 7.92
CA LEU A 12 32.72 39.69 8.44
C LEU A 12 31.60 39.83 7.40
N PHE A 13 31.76 40.71 6.40
CA PHE A 13 30.76 40.86 5.34
C PHE A 13 30.77 39.70 4.34
N ALA A 14 31.95 39.10 4.10
CA ALA A 14 32.07 37.91 3.25
C ALA A 14 31.39 36.67 3.87
N LEU A 15 31.28 36.59 5.20
CA LEU A 15 30.55 35.52 5.90
C LEU A 15 29.03 35.74 5.91
N ALA A 16 28.55 36.98 5.73
CA ALA A 16 27.12 37.30 5.76
C ALA A 16 26.41 37.01 4.42
N VAL A 17 27.12 37.06 3.29
CA VAL A 17 26.52 36.89 1.95
C VAL A 17 26.33 35.42 1.56
N CYS A 18 26.98 34.47 2.23
CA CYS A 18 26.79 33.04 1.98
C CYS A 18 25.56 32.43 2.68
N GLN A 19 24.75 33.22 3.41
CA GLN A 19 23.62 32.68 4.18
C GLN A 19 22.25 32.75 3.47
N THR A 20 22.18 33.21 2.22
CA THR A 20 20.89 33.39 1.53
C THR A 20 20.81 32.58 0.25
N THR A 21 20.62 31.27 0.39
CA THR A 21 19.74 30.49 -0.50
C THR A 21 19.41 29.14 0.17
N THR A 22 18.52 29.14 1.16
CA THR A 22 17.60 28.01 1.31
C THR A 22 16.56 28.13 0.20
N ALA A 23 17.00 27.87 -1.04
CA ALA A 23 16.08 27.61 -2.13
C ALA A 23 15.30 26.37 -1.73
N GLY A 24 14.02 26.57 -1.41
CA GLY A 24 13.13 25.56 -0.86
C GLY A 24 13.24 24.25 -1.61
N THR A 25 13.80 23.24 -0.95
CA THR A 25 13.64 21.86 -1.37
C THR A 25 12.19 21.51 -1.07
N VAL A 26 11.34 21.62 -2.09
CA VAL A 26 9.99 21.06 -2.03
C VAL A 26 10.17 19.55 -1.91
N SER A 27 10.08 19.03 -0.68
CA SER A 27 10.21 17.60 -0.41
C SER A 27 8.93 16.90 -0.84
N SER A 28 8.84 16.51 -2.11
CA SER A 28 7.75 15.70 -2.62
C SER A 28 8.00 14.22 -2.28
N ALA A 29 7.22 13.66 -1.36
CA ALA A 29 7.17 12.22 -1.13
C ALA A 29 5.99 11.64 -1.91
N SER A 30 6.25 10.68 -2.80
CA SER A 30 5.20 9.87 -3.41
C SER A 30 4.96 8.63 -2.57
N PHE A 31 3.69 8.36 -2.27
CA PHE A 31 3.27 7.15 -1.57
C PHE A 31 2.49 6.27 -2.54
N GLN A 32 3.01 5.07 -2.77
CA GLN A 32 2.30 4.05 -3.53
C GLN A 32 1.86 2.96 -2.52
N ALA A 33 0.55 2.85 -2.31
CA ALA A 33 -0.05 1.73 -1.60
C ALA A 33 -0.72 0.79 -2.60
N THR A 34 -0.46 -0.49 -2.42
CA THR A 34 -1.17 -1.55 -3.14
C THR A 34 -2.15 -2.20 -2.17
N LEU A 35 -3.44 -2.04 -2.43
CA LEU A 35 -4.48 -2.77 -1.71
C LEU A 35 -4.70 -4.12 -2.41
N VAL A 36 -4.42 -5.21 -1.71
CA VAL A 36 -4.77 -6.56 -2.16
C VAL A 36 -6.03 -6.99 -1.43
N ILE A 37 -7.13 -7.11 -2.16
CA ILE A 37 -8.38 -7.64 -1.61
C ILE A 37 -8.28 -9.17 -1.68
N HIS A 38 -8.21 -9.81 -0.52
CA HIS A 38 -8.27 -11.26 -0.45
C HIS A 38 -9.72 -11.73 -0.52
N GLU A 39 -10.01 -12.57 -1.50
CA GLU A 39 -11.28 -13.29 -1.53
C GLU A 39 -11.30 -14.42 -0.52
N VAL A 40 -12.41 -14.51 0.22
CA VAL A 40 -12.67 -15.61 1.15
C VAL A 40 -14.02 -16.20 0.79
N CYS A 41 -14.01 -17.47 0.38
CA CYS A 41 -15.20 -18.24 0.10
C CYS A 41 -15.29 -19.43 1.06
N THR A 42 -16.47 -19.66 1.61
CA THR A 42 -16.76 -20.79 2.51
C THR A 42 -17.72 -21.74 1.82
N VAL A 43 -17.36 -23.02 1.81
CA VAL A 43 -18.20 -24.10 1.26
C VAL A 43 -18.81 -24.87 2.43
N SER A 44 -20.14 -24.94 2.48
CA SER A 44 -20.89 -25.71 3.47
C SER A 44 -21.66 -26.84 2.81
N THR A 45 -21.40 -28.07 3.25
CA THR A 45 -22.02 -29.30 2.73
C THR A 45 -23.03 -29.91 3.71
N GLN A 46 -23.27 -29.27 4.85
CA GLN A 46 -24.14 -29.78 5.92
C GLN A 46 -25.64 -29.67 5.59
N ARG A 47 -26.01 -28.81 4.64
CA ARG A 47 -27.38 -28.69 4.12
C ARG A 47 -27.39 -29.09 2.65
N ALA A 48 -28.43 -29.82 2.23
CA ALA A 48 -28.72 -30.05 0.83
C ALA A 48 -29.65 -28.92 0.32
N PRO A 49 -29.32 -28.23 -0.78
CA PRO A 49 -28.08 -28.33 -1.57
C PRO A 49 -26.89 -27.65 -0.86
N ALA A 50 -25.67 -28.12 -1.18
CA ALA A 50 -24.44 -27.49 -0.70
C ALA A 50 -24.39 -26.00 -1.06
N GLN A 51 -23.89 -25.19 -0.14
CA GLN A 51 -23.88 -23.74 -0.24
C GLN A 51 -22.44 -23.21 -0.30
N VAL A 52 -22.24 -22.20 -1.14
CA VAL A 52 -21.00 -21.44 -1.22
C VAL A 52 -21.31 -20.00 -0.87
N HIS A 53 -20.52 -19.42 0.02
CA HIS A 53 -20.66 -18.03 0.40
C HIS A 53 -19.33 -17.32 0.21
N CYS A 54 -19.28 -16.32 -0.67
CA CYS A 54 -18.09 -15.53 -0.96
C CYS A 54 -18.26 -14.10 -0.42
N ARG A 55 -17.21 -13.58 0.24
CA ARG A 55 -17.22 -12.29 0.93
C ARG A 55 -17.52 -11.09 0.02
N HIS A 56 -17.01 -11.09 -1.21
CA HIS A 56 -17.25 -9.99 -2.16
C HIS A 56 -18.05 -10.43 -3.39
N ASN A 57 -18.91 -11.43 -3.20
CA ASN A 57 -19.82 -11.92 -4.25
C ASN A 57 -19.07 -12.40 -5.52
N THR A 58 -17.90 -12.99 -5.32
CA THR A 58 -17.08 -13.61 -6.37
C THR A 58 -17.94 -14.55 -7.19
N PRO A 59 -17.93 -14.45 -8.53
CA PRO A 59 -18.66 -15.40 -9.36
C PRO A 59 -18.13 -16.81 -9.09
N TYR A 60 -19.04 -17.77 -8.97
CA TYR A 60 -18.67 -19.16 -8.85
C TYR A 60 -19.70 -20.03 -9.56
N GLN A 61 -19.23 -21.19 -10.00
CA GLN A 61 -20.09 -22.24 -10.53
C GLN A 61 -20.04 -23.44 -9.58
N LEU A 62 -21.23 -23.92 -9.21
CA LEU A 62 -21.38 -25.07 -8.32
C LEU A 62 -21.99 -26.23 -9.11
N HIS A 63 -21.24 -27.33 -9.22
CA HIS A 63 -21.70 -28.56 -9.85
C HIS A 63 -21.82 -29.66 -8.80
N GLN A 64 -22.97 -30.31 -8.75
CA GLN A 64 -23.25 -31.43 -7.85
C GLN A 64 -23.45 -32.69 -8.69
N GLN A 65 -22.62 -33.71 -8.43
CA GLN A 65 -22.76 -35.02 -9.06
C GLN A 65 -22.97 -36.08 -7.98
N ALA A 66 -23.96 -36.94 -8.22
CA ALA A 66 -24.11 -38.17 -7.46
C ALA A 66 -23.01 -39.16 -7.91
N ALA A 67 -22.14 -39.57 -6.98
CA ALA A 67 -21.15 -40.59 -7.28
C ALA A 67 -21.83 -41.98 -7.29
N PRO A 68 -21.44 -42.88 -8.19
CA PRO A 68 -22.01 -44.24 -8.27
C PRO A 68 -21.83 -45.06 -6.98
N SER A 69 -20.84 -44.71 -6.16
CA SER A 69 -20.54 -45.31 -4.86
C SER A 69 -21.44 -44.83 -3.71
N GLY A 70 -22.45 -44.00 -3.99
CA GLY A 70 -23.38 -43.47 -2.99
C GLY A 70 -22.90 -42.20 -2.27
N GLY A 71 -21.69 -41.72 -2.56
CA GLY A 71 -21.21 -40.40 -2.13
C GLY A 71 -21.67 -39.28 -3.04
N GLY A 72 -21.77 -38.05 -2.53
CA GLY A 72 -21.97 -36.85 -3.35
C GLY A 72 -20.63 -36.16 -3.65
N LEU A 73 -20.38 -35.82 -4.91
CA LEU A 73 -19.25 -34.97 -5.31
C LEU A 73 -19.76 -33.54 -5.53
N ILE A 74 -19.08 -32.57 -4.93
CA ILE A 74 -19.34 -31.15 -5.13
C ILE A 74 -18.08 -30.53 -5.73
N THR A 75 -18.22 -29.93 -6.90
CA THR A 75 -17.17 -29.16 -7.56
C THR A 75 -17.55 -27.69 -7.51
N VAL A 76 -16.64 -26.87 -6.98
CA VAL A 76 -16.76 -25.41 -6.96
C VAL A 76 -15.67 -24.83 -7.83
N THR A 77 -16.06 -24.02 -8.80
CA THR A 77 -15.15 -23.31 -9.71
C THR A 77 -15.31 -21.81 -9.49
N PHE A 78 -14.21 -21.12 -9.24
CA PHE A 78 -14.13 -19.67 -9.06
C PHE A 78 -13.60 -19.01 -10.33
#